data_AF-A0A7U2FAZ7-F1
#
_entry.id   AF-A0A7U2FAZ7-F1
#
_cell.length_a   1.000
_cell.length_b   1.000
_cell.length_c   1.000
_cell.angle_alpha   90.00
_cell.angle_beta   90.00
_cell.angle_gamma   90.00
#
_symmetry.space_group_name_H-M   'P 1'
#
loop_
_entity.id
_entity.type
_entity.pdbx_description
1 polymer ?
#
loop_
_entity_poly.entity_id
_entity_poly.type
_entity_poly.pdbx_seq_one_letter_code
_entity_poly.pdbx_strand_id
1 'polypeptide(L)'
;MEVQHNSRALRPRHSRKPPAKQTVTAAVKKTVSVAAVFKQPPQKSKNDKIRVQKPASDDKVQSHKSRSSSHSPHKAGSRVSKKKSALHPLAIAFKNTSDSYRRQLYKSTTLKINTTLATLTHTLYDSTLQPISSSINSEHSPIRLTIPAKFARAAHKLYAPISAYKIGLTRTNTDGTQTKFPATLEARMADYAHLIASQKEEIEKLRDKWEAVVGEIWKVGVQVIGAEGVESVLFVKKDKGKGKEKARRDVEPESSLFVGEQETSPPAKKTKKRVTFVEDVQDMPRSDLAFLYQPTRLRVGPVADAPNMPVLEIGALEKRVKEMGQKEYAELKKAEGDYKAYWQKKNQRLAQVFGED
;
A
#
# COMPACT_ATOMS: atom_id res chain seq x y z
N MET A 1 -1.06 35.88 -40.58
CA MET A 1 -2.40 35.34 -40.32
C MET A 1 -2.39 34.78 -38.91
N GLU A 2 -2.82 35.60 -37.96
CA GLU A 2 -2.89 35.25 -36.54
C GLU A 2 -4.27 34.66 -36.25
N VAL A 3 -4.33 33.50 -35.59
CA VAL A 3 -5.56 32.97 -35.02
C VAL A 3 -5.31 32.76 -33.53
N GLN A 4 -5.78 33.72 -32.74
CA GLN A 4 -5.91 33.60 -31.29
C GLN A 4 -7.12 32.72 -30.99
N HIS A 5 -6.92 31.61 -30.28
CA HIS A 5 -7.98 30.90 -29.57
C HIS A 5 -7.62 30.74 -28.09
N ASN A 6 -8.14 31.67 -27.29
CA ASN A 6 -8.26 31.53 -25.84
C ASN A 6 -9.47 30.65 -25.52
N SER A 7 -9.26 29.35 -25.28
CA SER A 7 -10.28 28.47 -24.69
C SER A 7 -9.99 28.26 -23.20
N ARG A 8 -10.73 29.02 -22.39
CA ARG A 8 -10.75 28.95 -20.93
C ARG A 8 -11.39 27.64 -20.48
N ALA A 9 -10.57 26.69 -20.01
CA ALA A 9 -11.06 25.44 -19.43
C ALA A 9 -11.85 25.73 -18.12
N LEU A 10 -13.17 25.53 -18.18
CA LEU A 10 -14.04 25.54 -17.02
C LEU A 10 -13.79 24.26 -16.20
N ARG A 11 -13.13 24.40 -15.04
CA ARG A 11 -13.05 23.33 -14.04
C ARG A 11 -14.44 23.12 -13.40
N PRO A 12 -14.94 21.88 -13.28
CA PRO A 12 -16.15 21.61 -12.53
C PRO A 12 -15.88 21.86 -11.04
N ARG A 13 -16.63 22.81 -10.46
CA ARG A 13 -16.68 23.01 -9.01
C ARG A 13 -17.40 21.82 -8.38
N HIS A 14 -16.66 21.02 -7.62
CA HIS A 14 -17.27 20.09 -6.67
C HIS A 14 -18.09 20.89 -5.65
N SER A 15 -19.40 20.71 -5.68
CA SER A 15 -20.31 21.18 -4.64
C SER A 15 -20.03 20.39 -3.35
N ARG A 16 -19.25 21.00 -2.45
CA ARG A 16 -19.17 20.56 -1.05
C ARG A 16 -20.54 20.80 -0.42
N LYS A 17 -21.34 19.74 -0.31
CA LYS A 17 -22.47 19.71 0.64
C LYS A 17 -21.90 19.84 2.06
N PRO A 18 -22.56 20.57 2.96
CA PRO A 18 -22.14 20.67 4.36
C PRO A 18 -22.25 19.29 5.04
N PRO A 19 -21.34 18.95 5.98
CA PRO A 19 -21.45 17.72 6.74
C PRO A 19 -22.70 17.74 7.63
N ALA A 20 -23.40 16.61 7.67
CA ALA A 20 -24.52 16.40 8.57
C ALA A 20 -24.07 16.52 10.04
N LYS A 21 -24.89 17.18 10.85
CA LYS A 21 -24.73 17.33 12.30
C LYS A 21 -24.50 15.95 12.94
N GLN A 22 -23.39 15.81 13.67
CA GLN A 22 -23.11 14.66 14.52
C GLN A 22 -24.20 14.54 15.58
N THR A 23 -24.99 13.48 15.51
CA THR A 23 -25.86 13.06 16.60
C THR A 23 -25.00 12.42 17.68
N VAL A 24 -25.11 12.98 18.88
CA VAL A 24 -24.56 12.43 20.13
C VAL A 24 -25.01 10.97 20.27
N THR A 25 -24.04 10.06 20.36
CA THR A 25 -24.33 8.64 20.58
C THR A 25 -24.71 8.42 22.04
N ALA A 26 -25.87 7.80 22.23
CA ALA A 26 -26.40 7.40 23.52
C ALA A 26 -25.59 6.25 24.14
N ALA A 27 -25.66 6.17 25.47
CA ALA A 27 -24.96 5.30 26.39
C ALA A 27 -24.58 3.89 25.88
N VAL A 28 -23.33 3.53 26.16
CA VAL A 28 -22.68 2.22 26.01
C VAL A 28 -23.54 1.11 26.63
N LYS A 29 -24.07 0.21 25.79
CA LYS A 29 -24.61 -1.07 26.24
C LYS A 29 -23.46 -2.07 26.41
N LYS A 30 -23.35 -2.62 27.62
CA LYS A 30 -22.37 -3.64 28.00
C LYS A 30 -22.45 -4.85 27.06
N THR A 31 -21.33 -5.20 26.43
CA THR A 31 -21.17 -6.41 25.64
C THR A 31 -21.10 -7.62 26.57
N VAL A 32 -22.09 -8.52 26.45
CA VAL A 32 -22.12 -9.81 27.17
C VAL A 32 -21.39 -10.85 26.32
N SER A 33 -20.35 -11.46 26.88
CA SER A 33 -19.54 -12.48 26.21
C SER A 33 -20.32 -13.79 26.05
N VAL A 34 -20.38 -14.32 24.81
CA VAL A 34 -21.04 -15.58 24.44
C VAL A 34 -20.43 -16.80 25.16
N ALA A 35 -19.21 -16.68 25.69
CA ALA A 35 -18.56 -17.73 26.48
C ALA A 35 -19.27 -18.05 27.82
N ALA A 36 -20.21 -17.22 28.27
CA ALA A 36 -20.96 -17.44 29.51
C ALA A 36 -22.15 -18.42 29.35
N VAL A 37 -22.62 -18.69 28.12
CA VAL A 37 -23.85 -19.48 27.87
C VAL A 37 -23.60 -20.99 27.87
N PHE A 38 -22.35 -21.45 27.77
CA PHE A 38 -22.01 -22.88 27.67
C PHE A 38 -21.33 -23.49 28.91
N LYS A 39 -21.57 -22.94 30.11
CA LYS A 39 -21.15 -23.62 31.33
C LYS A 39 -22.18 -24.69 31.72
N GLN A 40 -21.93 -25.93 31.30
CA GLN A 40 -22.59 -27.09 31.89
C GLN A 40 -22.31 -27.15 33.41
N PRO A 41 -23.31 -27.34 34.26
CA PRO A 41 -23.08 -27.60 35.68
C PRO A 41 -22.42 -28.99 35.85
N PRO A 42 -21.43 -29.14 36.74
CA PRO A 42 -20.84 -30.45 37.02
C PRO A 42 -21.87 -31.37 37.69
N GLN A 43 -22.27 -32.43 37.00
CA GLN A 43 -23.02 -33.53 37.60
C GLN A 43 -22.10 -34.27 38.57
N LYS A 44 -22.48 -34.32 39.84
CA LYS A 44 -21.84 -35.15 40.87
C LYS A 44 -22.15 -36.62 40.54
N SER A 45 -21.19 -37.33 39.96
CA SER A 45 -21.23 -38.79 39.86
C SER A 45 -20.98 -39.39 41.24
N LYS A 46 -21.92 -40.22 41.70
CA LYS A 46 -21.73 -41.10 42.85
C LYS A 46 -20.73 -42.20 42.47
N ASN A 47 -19.85 -42.49 43.42
CA ASN A 47 -18.82 -43.50 43.41
C ASN A 47 -19.27 -44.84 42.82
N ASP A 48 -18.53 -45.35 41.85
CA ASP A 48 -18.26 -46.78 41.75
C ASP A 48 -16.76 -46.98 41.56
N LYS A 49 -16.17 -47.71 42.51
CA LYS A 49 -14.75 -48.04 42.59
C LYS A 49 -14.41 -48.99 41.43
N ILE A 50 -13.58 -48.53 40.49
CA ILE A 50 -12.84 -49.42 39.59
C ILE A 50 -11.35 -49.29 39.92
N ARG A 51 -10.82 -50.45 40.33
CA ARG A 51 -9.46 -50.74 40.75
C ARG A 51 -8.46 -50.38 39.65
N VAL A 52 -7.47 -49.56 40.01
CA VAL A 52 -6.29 -49.26 39.19
C VAL A 52 -5.38 -50.49 39.15
N GLN A 53 -5.04 -50.93 37.95
CA GLN A 53 -3.77 -51.61 37.68
C GLN A 53 -3.08 -50.88 36.51
N LYS A 54 -1.78 -50.69 36.68
CA LYS A 54 -0.81 -50.02 35.80
C LYS A 54 0.39 -50.99 35.70
N PRO A 55 1.36 -50.78 34.80
CA PRO A 55 1.31 -50.81 33.34
C PRO A 55 2.31 -51.84 32.76
N ALA A 56 2.18 -52.22 31.48
CA ALA A 56 3.32 -52.74 30.70
C ALA A 56 3.09 -52.58 29.19
N SER A 57 4.02 -51.84 28.58
CA SER A 57 4.64 -51.95 27.24
C SER A 57 3.86 -52.39 25.99
N ASP A 58 4.13 -51.59 24.95
CA ASP A 58 4.30 -51.91 23.52
C ASP A 58 3.11 -52.16 22.59
N ASP A 59 3.11 -51.30 21.56
CA ASP A 59 2.73 -51.55 20.17
C ASP A 59 1.57 -52.49 19.90
N LYS A 60 0.43 -51.89 19.56
CA LYS A 60 -0.23 -52.15 18.26
C LYS A 60 -1.40 -51.20 18.03
N VAL A 61 -1.43 -50.69 16.81
CA VAL A 61 -2.58 -50.10 16.09
C VAL A 61 -3.90 -50.72 16.56
N GLN A 62 -4.66 -49.98 17.37
CA GLN A 62 -6.04 -50.33 17.69
C GLN A 62 -6.97 -49.41 16.93
N SER A 63 -7.59 -49.99 15.90
CA SER A 63 -8.79 -49.46 15.26
C SER A 63 -9.81 -49.11 16.35
N HIS A 64 -10.24 -47.85 16.41
CA HIS A 64 -11.39 -47.44 17.19
C HIS A 64 -12.63 -48.18 16.65
N LYS A 65 -13.00 -49.30 17.28
CA LYS A 65 -14.32 -49.89 17.14
C LYS A 65 -15.30 -48.92 17.78
N SER A 66 -15.91 -48.10 16.94
CA SER A 66 -17.11 -47.33 17.25
C SER A 66 -18.12 -48.27 17.90
N ARG A 67 -18.40 -48.02 19.17
CA ARG A 67 -19.40 -48.71 19.98
C ARG A 67 -20.77 -48.26 19.46
N SER A 68 -21.16 -48.82 18.32
CA SER A 68 -22.49 -48.62 17.73
C SER A 68 -23.47 -49.42 18.58
N SER A 69 -24.16 -48.75 19.50
CA SER A 69 -25.29 -49.32 20.24
C SER A 69 -26.48 -49.45 19.29
N SER A 70 -26.43 -50.47 18.44
CA SER A 70 -27.55 -50.93 17.65
C SER A 70 -28.48 -51.73 18.56
N HIS A 71 -29.46 -51.06 19.16
CA HIS A 71 -30.68 -51.70 19.69
C HIS A 71 -31.56 -52.12 18.50
N SER A 72 -31.04 -53.00 17.65
CA SER A 72 -31.85 -53.75 16.70
C SER A 72 -32.16 -55.11 17.32
N PRO A 73 -33.40 -55.61 17.24
CA PRO A 73 -33.69 -56.96 17.70
C PRO A 73 -32.93 -57.90 16.77
N HIS A 74 -31.85 -58.50 17.28
CA HIS A 74 -31.17 -59.59 16.62
C HIS A 74 -32.22 -60.66 16.32
N LYS A 75 -32.53 -60.83 15.03
CA LYS A 75 -33.28 -61.98 14.52
C LYS A 75 -32.57 -63.22 15.04
N ALA A 76 -33.21 -63.91 15.98
CA ALA A 76 -32.88 -65.29 16.28
C ALA A 76 -32.82 -66.05 14.96
N GLY A 77 -31.68 -66.68 14.70
CA GLY A 77 -31.40 -67.40 13.47
C GLY A 77 -32.45 -68.47 13.24
N SER A 78 -33.40 -68.20 12.35
CA SER A 78 -34.27 -69.22 11.80
C SER A 78 -33.42 -70.11 10.90
N ARG A 79 -32.86 -71.16 11.50
CA ARG A 79 -32.43 -72.36 10.77
C ARG A 79 -33.69 -72.99 10.17
N VAL A 80 -34.15 -72.45 9.04
CA VAL A 80 -35.20 -73.08 8.24
C VAL A 80 -34.59 -74.33 7.63
N SER A 81 -34.84 -75.45 8.28
CA SER A 81 -34.75 -76.76 7.66
C SER A 81 -35.52 -76.71 6.35
N LYS A 82 -34.82 -76.84 5.22
CA LYS A 82 -35.42 -77.02 3.89
C LYS A 82 -36.07 -78.41 3.81
N LYS A 83 -37.13 -78.66 4.59
CA LYS A 83 -38.04 -79.78 4.33
C LYS A 83 -39.09 -79.27 3.35
N LYS A 84 -38.97 -79.73 2.10
CA LYS A 84 -39.97 -79.55 1.05
C LYS A 84 -41.20 -80.42 1.40
N SER A 85 -41.96 -80.05 2.42
CA SER A 85 -43.32 -80.58 2.56
C SER A 85 -44.24 -79.74 1.68
N ALA A 86 -45.02 -80.39 0.84
CA ALA A 86 -45.98 -79.79 -0.10
C ALA A 86 -46.70 -78.60 0.55
N LEU A 87 -46.27 -77.39 0.18
CA LEU A 87 -46.92 -76.17 0.63
C LEU A 87 -48.24 -76.12 -0.12
N HIS A 88 -49.34 -76.22 0.63
CA HIS A 88 -50.69 -75.99 0.11
C HIS A 88 -50.67 -74.74 -0.81
N PRO A 89 -51.29 -74.75 -1.99
CA PRO A 89 -51.20 -73.64 -2.95
C PRO A 89 -51.59 -72.29 -2.33
N LEU A 90 -52.55 -72.29 -1.39
CA LEU A 90 -52.92 -71.11 -0.59
C LEU A 90 -51.76 -70.58 0.29
N ALA A 91 -50.94 -71.45 0.87
CA ALA A 91 -49.79 -71.06 1.69
C ALA A 91 -48.66 -70.46 0.83
N ILE A 92 -48.46 -70.98 -0.39
CA ILE A 92 -47.53 -70.39 -1.37
C ILE A 92 -48.04 -69.01 -1.79
N ALA A 93 -49.33 -68.90 -2.14
CA ALA A 93 -49.95 -67.63 -2.50
C ALA A 93 -49.84 -66.60 -1.35
N PHE A 94 -50.18 -66.99 -0.12
CA PHE A 94 -50.08 -66.13 1.07
C PHE A 94 -48.64 -65.69 1.35
N LYS A 95 -47.66 -66.58 1.19
CA LYS A 95 -46.24 -66.21 1.34
C LYS A 95 -45.81 -65.25 0.25
N ASN A 96 -46.16 -65.51 -1.00
CA ASN A 96 -45.81 -64.64 -2.13
C ASN A 96 -46.46 -63.26 -1.99
N THR A 97 -47.73 -63.18 -1.60
CA THR A 97 -48.42 -61.90 -1.35
C THR A 97 -47.81 -61.17 -0.17
N SER A 98 -47.50 -61.87 0.93
CA SER A 98 -46.83 -61.30 2.10
C SER A 98 -45.43 -60.77 1.77
N ASP A 99 -44.63 -61.52 1.02
CA ASP A 99 -43.30 -61.11 0.59
C ASP A 99 -43.36 -59.96 -0.44
N SER A 100 -44.36 -59.97 -1.34
CA SER A 100 -44.63 -58.86 -2.27
C SER A 100 -45.02 -57.59 -1.52
N TYR A 101 -45.93 -57.69 -0.56
CA TYR A 101 -46.34 -56.57 0.30
C TYR A 101 -45.15 -56.01 1.09
N ARG A 102 -44.33 -56.87 1.71
CA ARG A 102 -43.10 -56.43 2.39
C ARG A 102 -42.16 -55.71 1.43
N ARG A 103 -41.90 -56.28 0.24
CA ARG A 103 -41.05 -55.64 -0.78
C ARG A 103 -41.61 -54.29 -1.20
N GLN A 104 -42.92 -54.16 -1.40
CA GLN A 104 -43.57 -52.91 -1.75
C GLN A 104 -43.45 -51.89 -0.61
N LEU A 105 -43.65 -52.30 0.64
CA LEU A 105 -43.48 -51.45 1.81
C LEU A 105 -42.04 -50.95 1.92
N TYR A 106 -41.04 -51.82 1.76
CA TYR A 106 -39.63 -51.45 1.73
C TYR A 106 -39.31 -50.49 0.58
N LYS A 107 -39.78 -50.76 -0.64
CA LYS A 107 -39.56 -49.88 -1.79
C LYS A 107 -40.19 -48.49 -1.57
N SER A 108 -41.44 -48.46 -1.12
CA SER A 108 -42.18 -47.22 -0.88
C SER A 108 -41.54 -46.40 0.24
N THR A 109 -41.17 -47.03 1.35
CA THR A 109 -40.50 -46.34 2.47
C THR A 109 -39.12 -45.85 2.08
N THR A 110 -38.31 -46.66 1.39
CA THR A 110 -36.98 -46.24 0.91
C THR A 110 -37.08 -45.07 -0.07
N LEU A 111 -38.05 -45.10 -0.98
CA LEU A 111 -38.30 -43.99 -1.91
C LEU A 111 -38.65 -42.72 -1.14
N LYS A 112 -39.59 -42.79 -0.19
CA LYS A 112 -39.97 -41.63 0.65
C LYS A 112 -38.79 -41.09 1.46
N ILE A 113 -37.96 -41.95 2.03
CA ILE A 113 -36.76 -41.54 2.77
C ILE A 113 -35.77 -40.83 1.84
N ASN A 114 -35.53 -41.38 0.66
CA ASN A 114 -34.60 -40.78 -0.30
C ASN A 114 -35.11 -39.44 -0.84
N THR A 115 -36.40 -39.34 -1.15
CA THR A 115 -36.99 -38.07 -1.62
C THR A 115 -36.97 -37.01 -0.53
N THR A 116 -37.33 -37.37 0.70
CA THR A 116 -37.27 -36.43 1.84
C THR A 116 -35.84 -36.01 2.18
N LEU A 117 -34.87 -36.92 2.08
CA LEU A 117 -33.46 -36.57 2.24
C LEU A 117 -33.03 -35.59 1.15
N ALA A 118 -33.35 -35.86 -0.12
CA ALA A 118 -33.01 -34.99 -1.23
C ALA A 118 -33.63 -33.59 -1.06
N THR A 119 -34.90 -33.49 -0.69
CA THR A 119 -35.54 -32.19 -0.45
C THR A 119 -34.91 -31.45 0.73
N LEU A 120 -34.60 -32.14 1.83
CA LEU A 120 -33.92 -31.53 2.97
C LEU A 120 -32.53 -31.01 2.59
N THR A 121 -31.74 -31.78 1.83
CA THR A 121 -30.42 -31.32 1.37
C THR A 121 -30.52 -30.09 0.46
N HIS A 122 -31.52 -30.04 -0.42
CA HIS A 122 -31.75 -28.88 -1.28
C HIS A 122 -32.17 -27.65 -0.48
N THR A 123 -33.11 -27.80 0.47
CA THR A 123 -33.56 -26.68 1.32
C THR A 123 -32.43 -26.16 2.21
N LEU A 124 -31.59 -27.05 2.75
CA LEU A 124 -30.41 -26.65 3.52
C LEU A 124 -29.46 -25.86 2.61
N TYR A 125 -29.15 -26.36 1.42
CA TYR A 125 -28.31 -25.65 0.47
C TYR A 125 -28.86 -24.25 0.15
N ASP A 126 -30.14 -24.15 -0.24
CA ASP A 126 -30.77 -22.86 -0.56
C ASP A 126 -30.80 -21.89 0.62
N SER A 127 -31.03 -22.38 1.84
CA SER A 127 -31.01 -21.54 3.04
C SER A 127 -29.62 -20.98 3.35
N THR A 128 -28.56 -21.69 2.97
CA THR A 128 -27.17 -21.24 3.17
C THR A 128 -26.70 -20.26 2.11
N LEU A 129 -27.44 -20.12 1.00
CA LEU A 129 -27.15 -19.17 -0.06
C LEU A 129 -27.53 -17.75 0.35
N GLN A 130 -26.55 -16.90 0.59
CA GLN A 130 -26.74 -15.49 0.87
C GLN A 130 -26.57 -14.66 -0.40
N PRO A 131 -27.47 -13.70 -0.68
CA PRO A 131 -27.30 -12.77 -1.79
C PRO A 131 -26.09 -11.87 -1.53
N ILE A 132 -25.23 -11.71 -2.53
CA ILE A 132 -24.13 -10.74 -2.48
C ILE A 132 -24.60 -9.48 -3.20
N SER A 133 -24.47 -8.34 -2.55
CA SER A 133 -24.65 -7.02 -3.15
C SER A 133 -23.52 -6.75 -4.13
N SER A 134 -23.61 -7.31 -5.34
CA SER A 134 -22.67 -7.02 -6.41
C SER A 134 -23.20 -5.92 -7.30
N SER A 135 -22.53 -4.76 -7.23
CA SER A 135 -22.53 -3.68 -8.22
C SER A 135 -23.85 -2.93 -8.42
N ILE A 136 -23.75 -1.60 -8.48
CA ILE A 136 -24.85 -0.63 -8.56
C ILE A 136 -25.66 -0.74 -9.87
N ASN A 137 -25.15 -1.47 -10.89
CA ASN A 137 -25.70 -1.45 -12.26
C ASN A 137 -25.96 -2.85 -12.87
N SER A 138 -26.29 -3.88 -12.07
CA SER A 138 -26.57 -5.22 -12.59
C SER A 138 -28.08 -5.40 -12.82
N GLU A 139 -28.52 -5.45 -14.08
CA GLU A 139 -29.88 -5.89 -14.46
C GLU A 139 -30.17 -7.36 -14.11
N HIS A 140 -29.15 -8.10 -13.66
CA HIS A 140 -29.28 -9.48 -13.26
C HIS A 140 -29.50 -9.65 -11.75
N SER A 141 -30.26 -10.69 -11.41
CA SER A 141 -30.47 -11.11 -10.02
C SER A 141 -29.15 -11.32 -9.27
N PRO A 142 -29.06 -10.93 -7.98
CA PRO A 142 -27.82 -10.98 -7.22
C PRO A 142 -27.34 -12.42 -7.09
N ILE A 143 -26.06 -12.64 -7.40
CA ILE A 143 -25.41 -13.95 -7.25
C ILE A 143 -25.53 -14.37 -5.78
N ARG A 144 -26.16 -15.52 -5.54
CA ARG A 144 -26.25 -16.11 -4.20
C ARG A 144 -25.08 -17.06 -3.99
N LEU A 145 -24.30 -16.83 -2.94
CA LEU A 145 -23.18 -17.69 -2.57
C LEU A 145 -23.36 -18.23 -1.17
N THR A 146 -22.80 -19.41 -0.93
CA THR A 146 -22.66 -19.94 0.42
C THR A 146 -21.69 -19.07 1.24
N ILE A 147 -21.83 -19.09 2.56
CA ILE A 147 -20.95 -18.35 3.48
C ILE A 147 -19.46 -18.65 3.21
N PRO A 148 -19.01 -19.92 3.06
CA PRO A 148 -17.61 -20.21 2.73
C PRO A 148 -17.18 -19.64 1.37
N ALA A 149 -18.04 -19.69 0.35
CA ALA A 149 -17.74 -19.12 -0.95
C ALA A 149 -17.63 -17.58 -0.91
N LYS A 150 -18.42 -16.92 -0.06
CA LYS A 150 -18.31 -15.49 0.22
C LYS A 150 -16.94 -15.15 0.84
N PHE A 151 -16.50 -15.92 1.84
CA PHE A 151 -15.19 -15.75 2.44
C PHE A 151 -14.06 -16.05 1.46
N ALA A 152 -14.17 -17.11 0.66
CA ALA A 152 -13.17 -17.44 -0.36
C ALA A 152 -13.02 -16.32 -1.40
N ARG A 153 -14.12 -15.71 -1.85
CA ARG A 153 -14.05 -14.55 -2.75
C ARG A 153 -13.44 -13.32 -2.09
N ALA A 154 -13.78 -13.05 -0.83
CA ALA A 154 -13.19 -11.93 -0.09
C ALA A 154 -11.68 -12.15 0.13
N ALA A 155 -11.30 -13.37 0.53
CA ALA A 155 -9.92 -13.81 0.67
C ALA A 155 -9.17 -13.67 -0.64
N HIS A 156 -9.72 -14.11 -1.77
CA HIS A 156 -9.08 -13.97 -3.07
C HIS A 156 -8.80 -12.51 -3.44
N LYS A 157 -9.63 -11.55 -2.99
CA LYS A 157 -9.36 -10.11 -3.18
C LYS A 157 -8.21 -9.61 -2.30
N LEU A 158 -8.01 -10.19 -1.12
CA LEU A 158 -6.96 -9.81 -0.16
C LEU A 158 -5.62 -10.49 -0.46
N TYR A 159 -5.65 -11.75 -0.92
CA TYR A 159 -4.48 -12.54 -1.25
C TYR A 159 -4.01 -12.35 -2.71
N ALA A 160 -4.72 -11.55 -3.51
CA ALA A 160 -4.20 -11.16 -4.81
C ALA A 160 -2.89 -10.38 -4.59
N PRO A 161 -1.78 -10.79 -5.23
CA PRO A 161 -0.52 -10.10 -5.05
C PRO A 161 -0.67 -8.64 -5.48
N ILE A 162 -0.13 -7.73 -4.66
CA ILE A 162 -0.22 -6.28 -4.89
C ILE A 162 0.35 -5.90 -6.27
N SER A 163 1.29 -6.69 -6.79
CA SER A 163 1.90 -6.54 -8.12
C SER A 163 0.88 -6.62 -9.28
N ALA A 164 -0.17 -7.45 -9.14
CA ALA A 164 -1.17 -7.69 -10.18
C ALA A 164 -2.26 -6.60 -10.26
N TYR A 165 -2.24 -5.62 -9.35
CA TYR A 165 -3.22 -4.53 -9.38
C TYR A 165 -2.99 -3.64 -10.59
N LYS A 166 -4.07 -3.44 -11.35
CA LYS A 166 -4.08 -2.56 -12.53
C LYS A 166 -4.36 -1.13 -12.07
N ILE A 167 -3.41 -0.24 -12.38
CA ILE A 167 -3.51 1.19 -12.12
C ILE A 167 -3.85 1.88 -13.45
N GLY A 168 -4.87 2.72 -13.44
CA GLY A 168 -5.24 3.53 -14.61
C GLY A 168 -4.33 4.76 -14.70
N LEU A 169 -3.52 4.82 -15.74
CA LEU A 169 -2.55 5.91 -15.94
C LEU A 169 -2.94 6.73 -17.15
N THR A 170 -2.73 8.04 -17.08
CA THR A 170 -2.96 8.96 -18.18
C THR A 170 -1.63 9.33 -18.82
N ARG A 171 -1.50 9.08 -20.13
CA ARG A 171 -0.38 9.58 -20.93
C ARG A 171 -0.89 10.67 -21.86
N THR A 172 -0.22 11.82 -21.84
CA THR A 172 -0.37 12.86 -22.86
C THR A 172 0.47 12.47 -24.07
N ASN A 173 -0.18 12.23 -25.21
CA ASN A 173 0.51 12.01 -26.47
C ASN A 173 1.04 13.35 -27.03
N THR A 174 1.88 13.27 -28.08
CA THR A 174 2.40 14.42 -28.82
C THR A 174 1.30 15.33 -29.36
N ASP A 175 0.14 14.75 -29.66
CA ASP A 175 -1.04 15.46 -30.18
C ASP A 175 -1.85 16.16 -29.07
N GLY A 176 -1.35 16.16 -27.82
CA GLY A 176 -2.03 16.73 -26.65
C GLY A 176 -3.20 15.89 -26.11
N THR A 177 -3.55 14.79 -26.78
CA THR A 177 -4.63 13.89 -26.34
C THR A 177 -4.20 13.05 -25.14
N GLN A 178 -5.06 13.00 -24.12
CA GLN A 178 -4.84 12.17 -22.93
C GLN A 178 -5.45 10.79 -23.13
N THR A 179 -4.61 9.77 -23.24
CA THR A 179 -5.04 8.38 -23.30
C THR A 179 -4.90 7.72 -21.92
N LYS A 180 -5.97 7.08 -21.46
CA LYS A 180 -5.94 6.25 -20.26
C LYS A 180 -5.53 4.85 -20.64
N PHE A 181 -4.44 4.35 -20.08
CA PHE A 181 -4.00 2.98 -20.27
C PHE A 181 -3.86 2.29 -18.91
N PRO A 182 -4.33 1.04 -18.78
CA PRO A 182 -4.11 0.25 -17.58
C PRO A 182 -2.69 -0.35 -17.62
N ALA A 183 -1.92 -0.16 -16.56
CA ALA A 183 -0.66 -0.88 -16.35
C ALA A 183 -0.67 -1.57 -14.98
N THR A 184 0.06 -2.67 -14.84
CA THR A 184 0.25 -3.31 -13.54
C THR A 184 1.21 -2.48 -12.68
N LEU A 185 1.04 -2.52 -11.36
CA LEU A 185 1.97 -1.89 -10.43
C LEU A 185 3.39 -2.43 -10.62
N GLU A 186 3.53 -3.73 -10.87
CA GLU A 186 4.81 -4.38 -11.12
C GLU A 186 5.57 -3.77 -12.28
N ALA A 187 4.90 -3.60 -13.43
CA ALA A 187 5.49 -2.95 -14.60
C ALA A 187 5.96 -1.53 -14.25
N ARG A 188 5.16 -0.79 -13.47
CA ARG A 188 5.53 0.57 -13.02
C ARG A 188 6.73 0.59 -12.09
N MET A 189 6.85 -0.37 -11.19
CA MET A 189 8.03 -0.47 -10.32
C MET A 189 9.28 -0.80 -11.12
N ALA A 190 9.17 -1.66 -12.15
CA ALA A 190 10.27 -1.95 -13.06
C ALA A 190 10.69 -0.72 -13.88
N ASP A 191 9.72 0.01 -14.45
CA ASP A 191 9.97 1.26 -15.18
C ASP A 191 10.68 2.30 -14.29
N TYR A 192 10.25 2.41 -13.03
CA TYR A 192 10.85 3.34 -12.07
C TYR A 192 12.27 2.94 -11.69
N ALA A 193 12.53 1.65 -11.50
CA ALA A 193 13.88 1.14 -11.24
C ALA A 193 14.82 1.43 -12.42
N HIS A 194 14.34 1.24 -13.66
CA HIS A 194 15.09 1.59 -14.86
C HIS A 194 15.37 3.09 -14.96
N LEU A 195 14.38 3.93 -14.65
CA LEU A 195 14.54 5.39 -14.62
C LEU A 195 15.58 5.82 -13.59
N ILE A 196 15.57 5.24 -12.39
CA ILE A 196 16.59 5.50 -11.36
C ILE A 196 17.98 5.11 -11.86
N ALA A 197 18.13 3.94 -12.48
CA ALA A 197 19.41 3.50 -13.01
C ALA A 197 19.94 4.47 -14.08
N SER A 198 19.10 4.85 -15.04
CA SER A 198 19.45 5.83 -16.07
C SER A 198 19.85 7.20 -15.48
N GLN A 199 19.13 7.68 -14.46
CA GLN A 199 19.46 8.95 -13.81
C GLN A 199 20.76 8.87 -13.01
N LYS A 200 21.05 7.74 -12.37
CA LYS A 200 22.33 7.52 -11.69
C LYS A 200 23.50 7.57 -12.67
N GLU A 201 23.39 6.90 -13.82
CA GLU A 201 24.40 6.98 -14.87
C GLU A 201 24.59 8.41 -15.40
N GLU A 202 23.52 9.18 -15.52
CA GLU A 202 23.61 10.58 -15.93
C GLU A 202 24.32 11.46 -14.88
N ILE A 203 24.02 11.26 -13.59
CA ILE A 203 24.69 11.95 -12.49
C ILE A 203 26.19 11.61 -12.46
N GLU A 204 26.55 10.34 -12.67
CA GLU A 204 27.96 9.92 -12.75
C GLU A 204 28.67 10.62 -13.92
N LYS A 205 28.07 10.64 -15.11
CA LYS A 205 28.63 11.38 -16.26
C LYS A 205 28.79 12.88 -16.00
N LEU A 206 27.82 13.49 -15.32
CA LEU A 206 27.90 14.91 -14.96
C LEU A 206 28.96 15.17 -13.90
N ARG A 207 29.13 14.25 -12.95
CA ARG A 207 30.20 14.28 -11.96
C ARG A 207 31.57 14.21 -12.62
N ASP A 208 31.78 13.28 -13.55
CA ASP A 208 33.06 13.15 -14.27
C ASP A 208 33.40 14.43 -15.05
N LYS A 209 32.40 15.01 -15.73
CA LYS A 209 32.55 16.29 -16.44
C LYS A 209 32.87 17.43 -15.47
N TRP A 210 32.22 17.46 -14.32
CA TRP A 210 32.47 18.47 -13.29
C TRP A 210 33.88 18.33 -12.72
N GLU A 211 34.34 17.11 -12.41
CA GLU A 211 35.70 16.84 -11.92
C GLU A 211 36.75 17.26 -12.97
N ALA A 212 36.49 17.01 -14.26
CA ALA A 212 37.37 17.46 -15.34
C ALA A 212 37.49 18.98 -15.42
N VAL A 213 36.37 19.70 -15.41
CA VAL A 213 36.35 21.18 -15.47
C VAL A 213 37.00 21.79 -14.23
N VAL A 214 36.70 21.27 -13.04
CA VAL A 214 37.35 21.72 -11.79
C VAL A 214 38.85 21.45 -11.82
N GLY A 215 39.27 20.30 -12.35
CA GLY A 215 40.68 19.98 -12.56
C GLY A 215 41.38 20.94 -13.52
N GLU A 216 40.72 21.37 -14.59
CA GLU A 216 41.24 22.40 -15.50
C GLU A 216 41.35 23.76 -14.84
N ILE A 217 40.31 24.21 -14.13
CA ILE A 217 40.34 25.47 -13.35
C ILE A 217 41.47 25.44 -12.33
N TRP A 218 41.65 24.32 -11.63
CA TRP A 218 42.74 24.13 -10.68
C TRP A 218 44.10 24.26 -11.37
N LYS A 219 44.33 23.56 -12.49
CA LYS A 219 45.59 23.64 -13.26
C LYS A 219 45.90 25.07 -13.69
N VAL A 220 44.92 25.80 -14.25
CA VAL A 220 45.09 27.20 -14.67
C VAL A 220 45.38 28.09 -13.45
N GLY A 221 44.67 27.91 -12.35
CA GLY A 221 44.92 28.64 -11.11
C GLY A 221 46.34 28.43 -10.60
N VAL A 222 46.83 27.18 -10.59
CA VAL A 222 48.18 26.85 -10.13
C VAL A 222 49.23 27.52 -11.01
N GLN A 223 49.00 27.59 -12.32
CA GLN A 223 49.89 28.28 -13.25
C GLN A 223 49.93 29.80 -13.03
N VAL A 224 48.79 30.44 -12.71
CA VAL A 224 48.70 31.90 -12.58
C VAL A 224 49.09 32.40 -11.18
N ILE A 225 48.66 31.72 -10.11
CA ILE A 225 48.75 32.20 -8.73
C ILE A 225 49.73 31.34 -7.89
N GLY A 226 50.14 30.18 -8.40
CA GLY A 226 50.90 29.19 -7.64
C GLY A 226 49.98 28.28 -6.81
N ALA A 227 50.49 27.09 -6.44
CA ALA A 227 49.71 26.07 -5.74
C ALA A 227 49.17 26.55 -4.38
N GLU A 228 50.00 27.27 -3.61
CA GLU A 228 49.60 27.82 -2.30
C GLU A 228 48.53 28.91 -2.42
N GLY A 229 48.59 29.72 -3.49
CA GLY A 229 47.61 30.75 -3.78
C GLY A 229 46.23 30.16 -4.07
N VAL A 230 46.16 29.15 -4.93
CA VAL A 230 44.90 28.43 -5.24
C VAL A 230 44.36 27.71 -4.00
N GLU A 231 45.22 27.07 -3.22
CA GLU A 231 44.82 26.41 -1.97
C GLU A 231 44.18 27.42 -1.00
N SER A 232 44.75 28.62 -0.86
CA SER A 232 44.21 29.68 0.00
C SER A 232 42.85 30.23 -0.45
N VAL A 233 42.57 30.24 -1.76
CA VAL A 233 41.32 30.76 -2.34
C VAL A 233 40.21 29.71 -2.29
N LEU A 234 40.52 28.46 -2.63
CA LEU A 234 39.52 27.38 -2.66
C LEU A 234 39.25 26.79 -1.28
N PHE A 235 40.30 26.64 -0.48
CA PHE A 235 40.15 26.28 0.92
C PHE A 235 40.25 27.54 1.73
N VAL A 236 39.10 28.21 1.89
CA VAL A 236 38.94 29.14 3.01
C VAL A 236 39.26 28.32 4.25
N LYS A 237 40.45 28.53 4.82
CA LYS A 237 40.77 28.03 6.15
C LYS A 237 39.65 28.56 7.01
N LYS A 238 38.68 27.70 7.36
CA LYS A 238 37.75 27.95 8.45
C LYS A 238 38.69 28.20 9.60
N ASP A 239 38.97 29.47 9.88
CA ASP A 239 39.79 29.83 11.00
C ASP A 239 39.16 29.10 12.16
N LYS A 240 39.88 28.10 12.69
CA LYS A 240 39.62 27.53 14.02
C LYS A 240 39.96 28.59 15.08
N GLY A 241 39.58 29.84 14.79
CA GLY A 241 39.70 30.99 15.61
C GLY A 241 38.90 30.68 16.85
N LYS A 242 39.60 30.72 17.97
CA LYS A 242 39.11 30.86 19.33
C LYS A 242 38.32 32.18 19.47
N GLY A 243 37.33 32.38 18.61
CA GLY A 243 36.42 33.51 18.57
C GLY A 243 35.19 33.12 19.36
N LYS A 244 35.15 33.60 20.61
CA LYS A 244 33.99 33.61 21.49
C LYS A 244 32.70 33.71 20.67
N GLU A 245 31.92 32.63 20.75
CA GLU A 245 30.47 32.59 20.88
C GLU A 245 29.83 33.99 20.97
N LYS A 246 29.76 34.70 19.84
CA LYS A 246 28.86 35.84 19.71
C LYS A 246 27.49 35.21 19.54
N ALA A 247 26.76 35.22 20.65
CA ALA A 247 25.33 35.02 20.78
C ALA A 247 24.63 35.03 19.41
N ARG A 248 24.30 33.84 18.91
CA ARG A 248 23.24 33.68 17.93
C ARG A 248 22.02 34.34 18.56
N ARG A 249 21.66 35.52 18.05
CA ARG A 249 20.35 36.13 18.34
C ARG A 249 19.31 35.05 18.05
N ASP A 250 18.44 34.84 19.03
CA ASP A 250 17.25 34.03 18.90
C ASP A 250 16.50 34.48 17.65
N VAL A 251 16.66 33.71 16.58
CA VAL A 251 15.75 33.77 15.44
C VAL A 251 14.49 33.12 15.95
N GLU A 252 13.47 33.94 16.20
CA GLU A 252 12.15 33.44 16.52
C GLU A 252 11.72 32.44 15.44
N PRO A 253 11.23 31.26 15.83
CA PRO A 253 10.82 30.25 14.88
C PRO A 253 9.61 30.77 14.10
N GLU A 254 9.84 31.22 12.86
CA GLU A 254 8.76 31.39 11.91
C GLU A 254 7.99 30.07 11.83
N SER A 255 6.68 30.18 12.05
CA SER A 255 5.74 29.09 12.22
C SER A 255 5.88 28.09 11.07
N SER A 256 6.44 26.93 11.38
CA SER A 256 6.35 25.76 10.52
C SER A 256 4.87 25.51 10.23
N LEU A 257 4.50 25.64 8.96
CA LEU A 257 3.16 25.52 8.40
C LEU A 257 2.62 24.06 8.44
N PHE A 258 3.16 23.23 9.33
CA PHE A 258 2.73 21.85 9.53
C PHE A 258 1.92 21.75 10.81
N VAL A 259 0.61 21.91 10.66
CA VAL A 259 -0.37 21.49 11.67
C VAL A 259 -0.40 19.95 11.64
N GLY A 260 0.25 19.32 12.61
CA GLY A 260 0.03 17.89 12.88
C GLY A 260 -1.39 17.71 13.43
N GLU A 261 -2.33 17.34 12.56
CA GLU A 261 -3.65 16.92 13.01
C GLU A 261 -3.55 15.54 13.69
N GLN A 262 -4.13 15.47 14.90
CA GLN A 262 -4.41 14.29 15.73
C GLN A 262 -3.25 13.61 16.46
N GLU A 263 -3.16 13.87 17.77
CA GLU A 263 -3.57 12.89 18.78
C GLU A 263 -3.75 13.55 20.17
N THR A 264 -4.70 12.98 20.93
CA THR A 264 -5.33 13.45 22.17
C THR A 264 -4.56 13.10 23.45
N SER A 265 -4.68 13.95 24.50
CA SER A 265 -4.46 13.69 25.96
C SER A 265 -3.13 14.19 26.62
N PRO A 266 -3.12 14.63 27.91
CA PRO A 266 -2.19 15.61 28.49
C PRO A 266 -0.97 14.99 29.24
N PRO A 267 -0.01 15.80 29.75
CA PRO A 267 1.42 15.44 29.68
C PRO A 267 1.95 14.75 30.95
N ALA A 268 2.61 13.60 30.76
CA ALA A 268 3.65 13.16 31.67
C ALA A 268 4.96 13.83 31.27
N LYS A 269 5.54 14.61 32.18
CA LYS A 269 6.85 15.27 32.07
C LYS A 269 7.91 14.26 31.61
N LYS A 270 8.21 14.25 30.31
CA LYS A 270 9.40 13.60 29.76
C LYS A 270 10.23 14.70 29.14
N THR A 271 11.42 14.88 29.69
CA THR A 271 12.49 15.74 29.18
C THR A 271 12.59 15.59 27.67
N LYS A 272 12.31 16.68 26.95
CA LYS A 272 12.47 16.75 25.49
C LYS A 272 13.93 16.43 25.18
N LYS A 273 14.20 15.25 24.64
CA LYS A 273 15.49 14.96 23.98
C LYS A 273 15.53 15.87 22.75
N ARG A 274 16.23 17.01 22.86
CA ARG A 274 16.63 17.80 21.71
C ARG A 274 17.51 16.90 20.85
N VAL A 275 17.03 16.52 19.68
CA VAL A 275 17.87 15.97 18.62
C VAL A 275 18.67 17.15 18.09
N THR A 276 19.82 17.40 18.71
CA THR A 276 20.87 18.18 18.07
C THR A 276 21.49 17.27 17.04
N PHE A 277 21.32 17.61 15.76
CA PHE A 277 22.17 17.04 14.72
C PHE A 277 23.60 17.41 15.11
N VAL A 278 24.37 16.41 15.53
CA VAL A 278 25.81 16.53 15.54
C VAL A 278 26.17 16.66 14.07
N GLU A 279 26.44 17.89 13.66
CA GLU A 279 27.14 18.15 12.41
C GLU A 279 28.53 17.55 12.64
N ASP A 280 28.70 16.26 12.36
CA ASP A 280 30.00 15.61 12.25
C ASP A 280 30.70 16.26 11.06
N VAL A 281 31.20 17.47 11.29
CA VAL A 281 32.36 18.03 10.59
C VAL A 281 33.58 17.28 11.12
N GLN A 282 33.52 15.95 11.09
CA GLN A 282 34.73 15.15 11.09
C GLN A 282 35.35 15.41 9.75
N ASP A 283 36.55 15.99 9.80
CA ASP A 283 37.50 16.13 8.73
C ASP A 283 37.22 15.13 7.60
N MET A 284 36.54 15.58 6.54
CA MET A 284 36.42 14.83 5.30
C MET A 284 37.83 14.34 4.98
N PRO A 285 38.07 13.02 4.99
CA PRO A 285 39.42 12.52 4.80
C PRO A 285 39.89 13.05 3.46
N ARG A 286 41.09 13.65 3.44
CA ARG A 286 41.78 14.14 2.22
C ARG A 286 41.87 13.08 1.10
N SER A 287 41.49 11.83 1.38
CA SER A 287 41.34 10.73 0.43
C SER A 287 40.35 11.00 -0.69
N ASP A 288 39.25 11.74 -0.46
CA ASP A 288 38.24 11.96 -1.51
C ASP A 288 38.69 12.99 -2.55
N LEU A 289 39.72 13.77 -2.22
CA LEU A 289 40.40 14.72 -3.13
C LEU A 289 41.76 14.19 -3.62
N ALA A 290 42.06 12.90 -3.40
CA ALA A 290 43.31 12.30 -3.85
C ALA A 290 43.52 12.42 -5.37
N PHE A 291 42.43 12.57 -6.15
CA PHE A 291 42.49 12.79 -7.59
C PHE A 291 43.17 14.11 -7.98
N LEU A 292 43.09 15.16 -7.14
CA LEU A 292 43.74 16.46 -7.40
C LEU A 292 45.26 16.40 -7.27
N TYR A 293 45.77 15.47 -6.47
CA TYR A 293 47.21 15.32 -6.19
C TYR A 293 47.85 14.16 -6.96
N GLN A 294 47.10 13.43 -7.79
CA GLN A 294 47.69 12.42 -8.66
C GLN A 294 48.46 13.08 -9.81
N PRO A 295 49.74 12.72 -10.04
CA PRO A 295 50.48 13.20 -11.19
C PRO A 295 49.76 12.74 -12.46
N THR A 296 49.22 13.71 -13.21
CA THR A 296 48.48 13.46 -14.45
C THR A 296 49.36 12.68 -15.42
N ARG A 297 48.89 11.52 -15.87
CA ARG A 297 49.58 10.66 -16.87
C ARG A 297 49.67 11.28 -18.27
N LEU A 298 49.06 12.45 -18.48
CA LEU A 298 49.24 13.26 -19.67
C LEU A 298 50.63 13.88 -19.61
N ARG A 299 51.57 13.32 -20.40
CA ARG A 299 52.92 13.87 -20.58
C ARG A 299 52.82 15.37 -20.87
N VAL A 300 53.45 16.16 -20.02
CA VAL A 300 53.57 17.61 -20.14
C VAL A 300 54.40 17.92 -21.38
N GLY A 301 53.73 18.01 -22.53
CA GLY A 301 54.20 18.88 -23.61
C GLY A 301 53.94 20.33 -23.22
N PRO A 302 54.69 21.30 -23.76
CA PRO A 302 54.36 22.71 -23.59
C PRO A 302 52.92 22.93 -24.06
N VAL A 303 52.05 23.28 -23.12
CA VAL A 303 50.65 23.62 -23.40
C VAL A 303 50.68 24.86 -24.28
N ALA A 304 50.00 24.81 -25.42
CA ALA A 304 49.93 25.92 -26.35
C ALA A 304 49.45 27.18 -25.59
N ASP A 305 50.15 28.30 -25.82
CA ASP A 305 49.75 29.60 -25.27
C ASP A 305 48.27 29.84 -25.59
N ALA A 306 47.54 30.29 -24.57
CA ALA A 306 46.11 30.55 -24.68
C ALA A 306 45.85 31.46 -25.91
N PRO A 307 44.94 31.07 -26.81
CA PRO A 307 44.65 31.88 -27.99
C PRO A 307 44.25 33.28 -27.52
N ASN A 308 44.88 34.29 -28.12
CA ASN A 308 44.66 35.69 -27.79
C ASN A 308 43.17 36.02 -28.03
N MET A 309 42.37 36.02 -26.96
CA MET A 309 40.93 36.24 -27.05
C MET A 309 40.67 37.65 -27.59
N PRO A 310 39.93 37.81 -28.69
CA PRO A 310 39.70 39.11 -29.30
C PRO A 310 38.91 40.00 -28.34
N VAL A 311 39.57 41.03 -27.79
CA VAL A 311 39.02 42.00 -26.83
C VAL A 311 37.70 42.62 -27.33
N LEU A 312 37.53 42.72 -28.65
CA LEU A 312 36.32 43.23 -29.30
C LEU A 312 35.09 42.32 -29.10
N GLU A 313 35.27 41.00 -29.11
CA GLU A 313 34.17 40.05 -28.92
C GLU A 313 33.69 40.01 -27.47
N ILE A 314 34.64 40.15 -26.52
CA ILE A 314 34.32 40.24 -25.09
C ILE A 314 33.47 41.49 -24.81
N GLY A 315 33.84 42.63 -25.39
CA GLY A 315 33.06 43.86 -25.25
C GLY A 315 31.65 43.77 -25.86
N ALA A 316 31.50 43.06 -26.99
CA ALA A 316 30.19 42.82 -27.59
C ALA A 316 29.33 41.89 -26.73
N LEU A 317 29.94 40.84 -26.14
CA LEU A 317 29.27 39.92 -25.24
C LEU A 317 28.81 40.62 -23.96
N GLU A 318 29.65 41.45 -23.35
CA GLU A 318 29.27 42.23 -22.17
C GLU A 318 28.07 43.15 -22.42
N LYS A 319 28.04 43.82 -23.58
CA LYS A 319 26.89 44.64 -23.97
C LYS A 319 25.63 43.81 -24.10
N ARG A 320 25.70 42.66 -24.78
CA ARG A 320 24.57 41.74 -24.96
C ARG A 320 24.05 41.21 -23.63
N VAL A 321 24.95 40.86 -22.71
CA VAL A 321 24.58 40.39 -21.35
C VAL A 321 23.89 41.50 -20.56
N LYS A 322 24.41 42.74 -20.62
CA LYS A 322 23.77 43.90 -19.97
C LYS A 322 22.37 44.19 -20.53
N GLU A 323 22.20 44.11 -21.85
CA GLU A 323 20.91 44.30 -22.51
C GLU A 323 19.89 43.21 -22.15
N MET A 324 20.30 41.94 -22.12
CA MET A 324 19.42 40.85 -21.68
C MET A 324 19.04 41.00 -20.21
N GLY A 325 20.01 41.31 -19.34
CA GLY A 325 19.76 41.55 -17.93
C GLY A 325 18.77 42.70 -17.67
N GLN A 326 18.87 43.80 -18.44
CA GLN A 326 17.92 44.92 -18.34
C GLN A 326 16.50 44.52 -18.77
N LYS A 327 16.36 43.70 -19.83
CA LYS A 327 15.06 43.20 -20.31
C LYS A 327 14.41 42.30 -19.26
N GLU A 328 15.15 41.30 -18.76
CA GLU A 328 14.64 40.37 -17.73
C GLU A 328 14.28 41.11 -16.44
N TYR A 329 15.09 42.09 -16.02
CA TYR A 329 14.78 42.91 -14.85
C TYR A 329 13.50 43.74 -15.03
N ALA A 330 13.26 44.27 -16.23
CA ALA A 330 12.04 45.01 -16.53
C ALA A 330 10.80 44.09 -16.52
N GLU A 331 10.92 42.86 -17.02
CA GLU A 331 9.85 41.85 -16.97
C GLU A 331 9.55 41.43 -15.53
N LEU A 332 10.57 41.20 -14.70
CA LEU A 332 10.42 40.85 -13.29
C LEU A 332 9.71 41.97 -12.53
N LYS A 333 10.07 43.23 -12.79
CA LYS A 333 9.40 44.40 -12.19
C LYS A 333 7.93 44.52 -12.60
N LYS A 334 7.59 44.19 -13.85
CA LYS A 334 6.18 44.12 -14.30
C LYS A 334 5.41 43.01 -13.58
N ALA A 335 5.99 41.81 -13.50
CA ALA A 335 5.39 40.68 -12.81
C ALA A 335 5.15 40.95 -11.32
N GLU A 336 6.07 41.66 -10.66
CA GLU A 336 5.89 42.11 -9.27
C GLU A 336 4.72 43.09 -9.12
N GLY A 337 4.56 44.02 -10.08
CA GLY A 337 3.42 44.94 -10.14
C GLY A 337 2.09 44.20 -10.31
N ASP A 338 2.03 43.26 -11.25
CA ASP A 338 0.83 42.43 -11.49
C ASP A 338 0.48 41.58 -10.27
N TYR A 339 1.48 41.02 -9.60
CA TYR A 339 1.29 40.26 -8.36
C TYR A 339 0.72 41.13 -7.23
N LYS A 340 1.26 42.34 -7.04
CA LYS A 340 0.74 43.31 -6.05
C LYS A 340 -0.71 43.69 -6.35
N ALA A 341 -1.03 43.99 -7.61
CA ALA A 341 -2.40 44.33 -8.03
C ALA A 341 -3.37 43.15 -7.84
N TYR A 342 -2.95 41.93 -8.19
CA TYR A 342 -3.72 40.71 -7.93
C TYR A 342 -3.99 40.52 -6.45
N TRP A 343 -2.97 40.71 -5.61
CA TRP A 343 -3.09 40.55 -4.15
C TRP A 343 -4.03 41.59 -3.54
N GLN A 344 -3.94 42.86 -3.95
CA GLN A 344 -4.89 43.91 -3.54
C GLN A 344 -6.33 43.55 -3.92
N LYS A 345 -6.56 43.08 -5.16
CA LYS A 345 -7.90 42.65 -5.61
C LYS A 345 -8.42 41.45 -4.84
N LYS A 346 -7.54 40.51 -4.48
CA LYS A 346 -7.90 39.35 -3.63
C LYS A 346 -8.29 39.80 -2.22
N ASN A 347 -7.54 40.72 -1.62
CA ASN A 347 -7.83 41.25 -0.29
C ASN A 347 -9.13 42.06 -0.27
N GLN A 348 -9.41 42.87 -1.30
CA GLN A 348 -10.69 43.57 -1.42
C GLN A 348 -11.88 42.59 -1.47
N ARG A 349 -11.75 41.48 -2.19
CA ARG A 349 -12.79 40.44 -2.23
C ARG A 349 -12.98 39.74 -0.88
N LEU A 350 -11.89 39.49 -0.16
CA LEU A 350 -11.98 38.94 1.19
C LEU A 350 -12.67 39.92 2.14
N ALA A 351 -12.31 41.20 2.10
CA ALA A 351 -12.95 42.24 2.91
C ALA A 351 -14.46 42.36 2.63
N GLN A 352 -14.90 42.23 1.37
CA GLN A 352 -16.32 42.20 1.01
C GLN A 352 -17.06 41.00 1.65
N VAL A 353 -16.45 39.81 1.62
CA VAL A 353 -17.05 38.61 2.22
C VAL A 353 -17.16 38.71 3.74
N PHE A 354 -16.20 39.38 4.40
CA PHE A 354 -16.22 39.55 5.86
C PHE A 354 -17.00 40.78 6.33
N GLY A 355 -17.46 41.66 5.44
CA GLY A 355 -18.25 42.85 5.78
C GLY A 355 -19.76 42.71 5.54
N GLU A 356 -20.22 41.56 5.03
CA GLU A 356 -21.64 41.25 4.81
C GLU A 356 -22.27 40.41 5.95
N ASP A 357 -21.52 40.13 7.02
CA ASP A 357 -21.99 39.66 8.33
C ASP A 357 -22.02 40.83 9.33
#